data_AF-A0A7S3Y3Q8-F1
#
_entry.id   AF-A0A7S3Y3Q8-F1
#
_cell.length_a   1.000
_cell.length_b   1.000
_cell.length_c   1.000
_cell.angle_alpha   90.00
_cell.angle_beta   90.00
_cell.angle_gamma   90.00
#
_symmetry.space_group_name_H-M   'P 1'
#
loop_
_entity.id
_entity.type
_entity.pdbx_description
1 polymer ?
#
loop_
_entity_poly.entity_id
_entity_poly.type
_entity_poly.pdbx_seq_one_letter_code
_entity_poly.pdbx_strand_id
1 'polypeptide(L)'
;QGQGGGTGLLERADLVRAAADAAEAAAVDADLVADARVLVDRLLLQEELRKKVEAVGSQSPVLTQTAYTTLINPLSSLAARAEEAEVSPALCRAARFLVGRGHSEYWLQVALGRLRAVDCAGEDQVRDMARLKESLRKAAAAGGDEGLVGEARARHAKLSADLELGRARGAYPEVRVPPDAPREGEEPPPPLPKDFWQPSDVGHILVDEHFPLLPPEATEYAWVPSEALKAFRGAHDRLAAALEKGREAGAHEGALEEAGATLKAQGQILAKLEEKDAEDFAAAKTVAEKAAKKLKKKGKGKKKK
;
A
#
# COMPACT_ATOMS: atom_id res chain seq x y z
N GLN A 1 -44.18 -16.95 10.37
CA GLN A 1 -44.69 -17.72 11.53
C GLN A 1 -43.75 -18.89 11.73
N GLY A 2 -42.93 -18.86 12.79
CA GLY A 2 -41.85 -19.84 12.98
C GLY A 2 -41.09 -19.58 14.27
N GLN A 3 -41.82 -19.45 15.37
CA GLN A 3 -41.26 -19.38 16.73
C GLN A 3 -41.89 -20.53 17.51
N GLY A 4 -41.10 -21.54 17.88
CA GLY A 4 -41.60 -22.68 18.66
C GLY A 4 -40.66 -23.88 18.77
N GLY A 5 -39.56 -23.95 18.01
CA GLY A 5 -38.68 -25.14 18.02
C GLY A 5 -37.67 -25.22 19.18
N GLY A 6 -37.33 -24.08 19.81
CA GLY A 6 -36.17 -23.99 20.70
C GLY A 6 -36.39 -24.44 22.15
N THR A 7 -37.61 -24.33 22.68
CA THR A 7 -37.97 -24.76 24.05
C THR A 7 -38.13 -26.28 24.13
N GLY A 8 -38.69 -26.89 23.08
CA GLY A 8 -38.91 -28.34 23.05
C GLY A 8 -37.63 -29.18 23.01
N LEU A 9 -36.49 -28.65 22.54
CA LEU A 9 -35.24 -29.43 22.47
C LEU A 9 -34.51 -29.47 23.83
N LEU A 10 -34.54 -28.38 24.60
CA LEU A 10 -34.02 -28.35 25.97
C LEU A 10 -34.89 -29.22 26.89
N GLU A 11 -36.22 -29.09 26.80
CA GLU A 11 -37.14 -29.96 27.55
C GLU A 11 -36.95 -31.44 27.17
N ARG A 12 -36.72 -31.75 25.89
CA ARG A 12 -36.41 -33.13 25.45
C ARG A 12 -35.05 -33.61 25.93
N ALA A 13 -34.03 -32.76 25.97
CA ALA A 13 -32.72 -33.12 26.48
C ALA A 13 -32.76 -33.38 27.99
N ASP A 14 -33.50 -32.58 28.75
CA ASP A 14 -33.72 -32.77 30.17
C ASP A 14 -34.53 -34.05 30.43
N LEU A 15 -35.54 -34.35 29.61
CA LEU A 15 -36.27 -35.61 29.66
C LEU A 15 -35.38 -36.82 29.35
N VAL A 16 -34.47 -36.73 28.37
CA VAL A 16 -33.54 -37.83 28.06
C VAL A 16 -32.48 -37.99 29.16
N ARG A 17 -31.99 -36.90 29.77
CA ARG A 17 -31.11 -36.98 30.95
C ARG A 17 -31.81 -37.63 32.13
N ALA A 18 -33.04 -37.20 32.45
CA ALA A 18 -33.83 -37.81 33.51
C ALA A 18 -34.15 -39.29 33.22
N ALA A 19 -34.40 -39.66 31.96
CA ALA A 19 -34.58 -41.05 31.55
C ALA A 19 -33.27 -41.87 31.66
N ALA A 20 -32.12 -41.28 31.35
CA ALA A 20 -30.81 -41.90 31.52
C ALA A 20 -30.51 -42.14 33.01
N ASP A 21 -30.82 -41.18 33.89
CA ASP A 21 -30.66 -41.30 35.35
C ASP A 21 -31.58 -42.41 35.91
N ALA A 22 -32.83 -42.48 35.43
CA ALA A 22 -33.76 -43.53 35.82
C ALA A 22 -33.36 -44.92 35.30
N ALA A 23 -32.74 -45.00 34.11
CA ALA A 23 -32.23 -46.24 33.53
C ALA A 23 -31.00 -46.77 34.30
N GLU A 24 -30.11 -45.88 34.73
CA GLU A 24 -28.97 -46.20 35.60
C GLU A 24 -29.47 -46.78 36.95
N ALA A 25 -30.50 -46.18 37.53
CA ALA A 25 -31.15 -46.68 38.75
C ALA A 25 -31.86 -48.04 38.56
N ALA A 26 -32.22 -48.40 37.32
CA ALA A 26 -32.89 -49.64 36.95
C ALA A 26 -31.93 -50.76 36.48
N ALA A 27 -30.61 -50.57 36.63
CA ALA A 27 -29.56 -51.50 36.17
C ALA A 27 -29.58 -51.78 34.65
N VAL A 28 -29.98 -50.78 33.85
CA VAL A 28 -29.73 -50.78 32.40
C VAL A 28 -28.22 -50.65 32.16
N ASP A 29 -27.73 -51.24 31.07
CA ASP A 29 -26.32 -51.22 30.65
C ASP A 29 -25.70 -49.82 30.82
N ALA A 30 -24.70 -49.71 31.71
CA ALA A 30 -24.08 -48.45 32.09
C ALA A 30 -23.36 -47.77 30.91
N ASP A 31 -22.84 -48.56 29.97
CA ASP A 31 -22.17 -48.03 28.77
C ASP A 31 -23.19 -47.35 27.87
N LEU A 32 -24.39 -47.94 27.75
CA LEU A 32 -25.48 -47.41 26.93
C LEU A 32 -26.08 -46.12 27.50
N VAL A 33 -26.13 -46.00 28.84
CA VAL A 33 -26.52 -44.77 29.53
C VAL A 33 -25.46 -43.67 29.34
N ALA A 34 -24.18 -44.02 29.42
CA ALA A 34 -23.08 -43.08 29.18
C ALA A 34 -23.09 -42.55 27.73
N ASP A 35 -23.26 -43.44 26.76
CA ASP A 35 -23.38 -43.08 25.34
C ASP A 35 -24.57 -42.16 25.07
N ALA A 36 -25.73 -42.44 25.70
CA ALA A 36 -26.91 -41.60 25.58
C ALA A 36 -26.67 -40.18 26.12
N ARG A 37 -25.98 -40.03 27.26
CA ARG A 37 -25.63 -38.71 27.82
C ARG A 37 -24.71 -37.92 26.88
N VAL A 38 -23.68 -38.57 26.33
CA VAL A 38 -22.76 -37.96 25.36
C VAL A 38 -23.51 -37.47 24.12
N LEU A 39 -24.45 -38.27 23.60
CA LEU A 39 -25.26 -37.88 22.44
C LEU A 39 -26.16 -36.67 22.73
N VAL A 40 -26.79 -36.62 23.91
CA VAL A 40 -27.61 -35.47 24.32
C VAL A 40 -26.76 -34.20 24.42
N ASP A 41 -25.60 -34.29 25.04
CA ASP A 41 -24.69 -33.14 25.20
C ASP A 41 -24.22 -32.61 23.84
N ARG A 42 -23.90 -33.51 22.91
CA ARG A 42 -23.54 -33.16 21.52
C ARG A 42 -24.70 -32.48 20.78
N LEU A 43 -25.94 -32.94 20.96
CA LEU A 43 -27.13 -32.31 20.35
C LEU A 43 -27.42 -30.92 20.93
N LEU A 44 -27.31 -30.75 22.24
CA LEU A 44 -27.45 -29.45 22.90
C LEU A 44 -26.40 -28.45 22.42
N LEU A 45 -25.14 -28.90 22.36
CA LEU A 45 -24.02 -28.09 21.85
C LEU A 45 -24.22 -27.71 20.38
N GLN A 46 -24.74 -28.62 19.55
CA GLN A 46 -25.07 -28.33 18.16
C GLN A 46 -26.14 -27.24 18.03
N GLU A 47 -27.19 -27.30 18.84
CA GLU A 47 -28.26 -26.30 18.82
C GLU A 47 -27.79 -24.94 19.35
N GLU A 48 -26.98 -24.92 20.41
CA GLU A 48 -26.34 -23.72 20.93
C GLU A 48 -25.47 -23.06 19.85
N LEU A 49 -24.62 -23.85 19.17
CA LEU A 49 -23.76 -23.37 18.09
C LEU A 49 -24.58 -22.82 16.93
N ARG A 50 -25.66 -23.51 16.53
CA ARG A 50 -26.55 -23.05 15.46
C ARG A 50 -27.18 -21.70 15.77
N LYS A 51 -27.74 -21.54 16.97
CA LYS A 51 -28.33 -20.27 17.43
C LYS A 51 -27.30 -19.14 17.44
N LYS A 52 -26.07 -19.43 17.89
CA LYS A 52 -25.01 -18.43 17.93
C LYS A 52 -24.52 -18.04 16.54
N VAL A 53 -24.35 -19.01 15.63
CA VAL A 53 -24.02 -18.77 14.21
C VAL A 53 -25.06 -17.85 13.57
N GLU A 54 -26.36 -18.12 13.77
CA GLU A 54 -27.44 -17.28 13.25
C GLU A 54 -27.39 -15.86 13.84
N ALA A 55 -27.22 -15.74 15.16
CA ALA A 55 -27.14 -14.44 15.84
C ALA A 55 -25.94 -13.59 15.37
N VAL A 56 -24.78 -14.20 15.14
CA VAL A 56 -23.62 -13.48 14.59
C VAL A 56 -23.86 -13.09 13.13
N GLY A 57 -24.43 -14.01 12.32
CA GLY A 57 -24.77 -13.74 10.93
C GLY A 57 -25.72 -12.56 10.76
N SER A 58 -26.72 -12.42 11.64
CA SER A 58 -27.69 -11.31 11.60
C SER A 58 -27.16 -9.97 12.12
N GLN A 59 -26.03 -9.95 12.82
CA GLN A 59 -25.45 -8.76 13.47
C GLN A 59 -24.13 -8.30 12.83
N SER A 60 -23.80 -8.82 11.65
CA SER A 60 -22.65 -8.34 10.88
C SER A 60 -23.00 -7.03 10.14
N PRO A 61 -22.06 -6.08 9.99
CA PRO A 61 -20.66 -6.13 10.39
C PRO A 61 -20.40 -5.90 11.88
N VAL A 62 -19.36 -6.56 12.41
CA VAL A 62 -18.94 -6.41 13.82
C VAL A 62 -17.95 -5.27 13.96
N LEU A 63 -18.47 -4.08 14.30
CA LEU A 63 -17.68 -2.84 14.32
C LEU A 63 -17.27 -2.38 15.73
N THR A 64 -17.88 -2.91 16.78
CA THR A 64 -17.67 -2.41 18.16
C THR A 64 -16.98 -3.46 19.03
N GLN A 65 -16.26 -3.00 20.05
CA GLN A 65 -15.64 -3.89 21.03
C GLN A 65 -16.70 -4.72 21.77
N THR A 66 -17.85 -4.12 22.10
CA THR A 66 -18.97 -4.81 22.74
C THR A 66 -19.51 -5.95 21.87
N ALA A 67 -19.76 -5.70 20.59
CA ALA A 67 -20.21 -6.75 19.67
C ALA A 67 -19.14 -7.84 19.52
N TYR A 68 -17.87 -7.46 19.43
CA TYR A 68 -16.76 -8.40 19.34
C TYR A 68 -16.66 -9.33 20.57
N THR A 69 -16.74 -8.78 21.78
CA THR A 69 -16.62 -9.56 23.03
C THR A 69 -17.87 -10.38 23.36
N THR A 70 -19.06 -9.99 22.89
CA THR A 70 -20.34 -10.66 23.21
C THR A 70 -20.82 -11.64 22.14
N LEU A 71 -20.37 -11.47 20.89
CA LEU A 71 -20.75 -12.31 19.76
C LEU A 71 -19.61 -13.21 19.30
N ILE A 72 -18.46 -12.61 18.94
CA ILE A 72 -17.35 -13.32 18.29
C ILE A 72 -16.57 -14.17 19.28
N ASN A 73 -16.16 -13.62 20.43
CA ASN A 73 -15.43 -14.40 21.43
C ASN A 73 -16.21 -15.64 21.91
N PRO A 74 -17.51 -15.55 22.26
CA PRO A 74 -18.27 -16.72 22.66
C PRO A 74 -18.49 -17.71 21.51
N LEU A 75 -18.69 -17.24 20.27
CA LEU A 75 -18.80 -18.12 19.10
C LEU A 75 -17.49 -18.89 18.86
N SER A 76 -16.33 -18.25 19.03
CA SER A 76 -15.02 -18.89 18.91
C SER A 76 -14.84 -20.01 19.93
N SER A 77 -15.14 -19.74 21.20
CA SER A 77 -15.06 -20.75 22.27
C SER A 77 -16.05 -21.90 22.05
N LEU A 78 -17.26 -21.59 21.59
CA LEU A 78 -18.29 -22.58 21.31
C LEU A 78 -17.94 -23.46 20.11
N ALA A 79 -17.35 -22.89 19.05
CA ALA A 79 -16.87 -23.63 17.89
C ALA A 79 -15.76 -24.62 18.26
N ALA A 80 -14.80 -24.20 19.11
CA ALA A 80 -13.73 -25.08 19.58
C ALA A 80 -14.28 -26.28 20.38
N ARG A 81 -15.20 -26.02 21.32
CA ARG A 81 -15.88 -27.09 22.09
C ARG A 81 -16.69 -28.02 21.19
N ALA A 82 -17.39 -27.47 20.20
CA ALA A 82 -18.19 -28.23 19.26
C ALA A 82 -17.33 -29.15 18.38
N GLU A 83 -16.12 -28.72 18.01
CA GLU A 83 -15.19 -29.55 17.24
C GLU A 83 -14.61 -30.70 18.07
N GLU A 84 -14.26 -30.45 19.32
CA GLU A 84 -13.80 -31.48 20.25
C GLU A 84 -14.88 -32.53 20.50
N ALA A 85 -16.16 -32.10 20.58
CA ALA A 85 -17.32 -32.98 20.68
C ALA A 85 -17.80 -33.55 19.34
N GLU A 86 -17.02 -33.37 18.26
CA GLU A 86 -17.30 -33.82 16.89
C GLU A 86 -18.66 -33.36 16.33
N VAL A 87 -19.23 -32.26 16.81
CA VAL A 87 -20.45 -31.66 16.24
C VAL A 87 -20.26 -31.39 14.74
N SER A 88 -21.35 -31.43 13.98
CA SER A 88 -21.41 -31.26 12.52
C SER A 88 -20.26 -30.40 11.94
N PRO A 89 -19.34 -30.99 11.15
CA PRO A 89 -18.19 -30.27 10.58
C PRO A 89 -18.59 -29.07 9.72
N ALA A 90 -19.76 -29.13 9.08
CA ALA A 90 -20.28 -28.01 8.29
C ALA A 90 -20.63 -26.80 9.17
N LEU A 91 -21.22 -27.04 10.33
CA LEU A 91 -21.59 -25.99 11.28
C LEU A 91 -20.34 -25.37 11.93
N CYS A 92 -19.37 -26.20 12.30
CA CYS A 92 -18.08 -25.74 12.84
C CYS A 92 -17.32 -24.87 11.82
N ARG A 93 -17.32 -25.26 10.53
CA ARG A 93 -16.75 -24.43 9.44
C ARG A 93 -17.47 -23.09 9.29
N ALA A 94 -18.81 -23.09 9.32
CA ALA A 94 -19.59 -21.85 9.24
C ALA A 94 -19.29 -20.91 10.43
N ALA A 95 -19.18 -21.46 11.64
CA ALA A 95 -18.81 -20.71 12.83
C ALA A 95 -17.40 -20.09 12.71
N ARG A 96 -16.39 -20.88 12.30
CA ARG A 96 -15.02 -20.39 12.07
C ARG A 96 -14.96 -19.29 11.02
N PHE A 97 -15.73 -19.43 9.94
CA PHE A 97 -15.82 -18.40 8.91
C PHE A 97 -16.33 -17.07 9.50
N LEU A 98 -17.45 -17.11 10.24
CA LEU A 98 -18.01 -15.92 10.88
C LEU A 98 -17.07 -15.31 11.93
N VAL A 99 -16.34 -16.13 12.70
CA VAL A 99 -15.32 -15.66 13.63
C VAL A 99 -14.20 -14.93 12.88
N GLY A 100 -13.66 -15.53 11.81
CA GLY A 100 -12.59 -14.93 11.02
C GLY A 100 -13.01 -13.61 10.35
N ARG A 101 -14.23 -13.58 9.79
CA ARG A 101 -14.84 -12.38 9.21
C ARG A 101 -15.02 -11.28 10.27
N GLY A 102 -15.76 -11.56 11.35
CA GLY A 102 -16.05 -10.58 12.40
C GLY A 102 -14.79 -10.08 13.13
N HIS A 103 -13.79 -10.95 13.31
CA HIS A 103 -12.49 -10.53 13.83
C HIS A 103 -11.78 -9.55 12.90
N SER A 104 -11.77 -9.84 11.60
CA SER A 104 -11.11 -8.97 10.62
C SER A 104 -11.84 -7.64 10.45
N GLU A 105 -13.17 -7.63 10.46
CA GLU A 105 -14.01 -6.41 10.45
C GLU A 105 -13.73 -5.51 11.65
N TYR A 106 -13.70 -6.08 12.86
CA TYR A 106 -13.43 -5.32 14.09
C TYR A 106 -12.04 -4.66 14.05
N TRP A 107 -10.99 -5.41 13.71
CA TRP A 107 -9.63 -4.86 13.65
C TRP A 107 -9.42 -3.89 12.50
N LEU A 108 -10.17 -4.03 11.40
CA LEU A 108 -10.22 -3.03 10.34
C LEU A 108 -10.82 -1.73 10.88
N GLN A 109 -11.95 -1.81 11.59
CA GLN A 109 -12.60 -0.64 12.19
C GLN A 109 -11.70 0.06 13.22
N VAL A 110 -10.97 -0.70 14.04
CA VAL A 110 -10.00 -0.14 15.00
C VAL A 110 -8.87 0.59 14.27
N ALA A 111 -8.32 0.01 13.21
CA ALA A 111 -7.26 0.63 12.42
C ALA A 111 -7.75 1.89 11.70
N LEU A 112 -8.95 1.84 11.11
CA LEU A 112 -9.60 2.97 10.46
C LEU A 112 -9.89 4.10 11.45
N GLY A 113 -10.39 3.77 12.63
CA GLY A 113 -10.72 4.73 13.69
C GLY A 113 -9.53 5.59 14.13
N ARG A 114 -8.32 5.01 14.19
CA ARG A 114 -7.08 5.74 14.52
C ARG A 114 -6.73 6.83 13.50
N LEU A 115 -7.09 6.61 12.24
CA LEU A 115 -6.78 7.51 11.13
C LEU A 115 -7.96 8.40 10.75
N ARG A 116 -9.09 8.31 11.45
CA ARG A 116 -10.33 9.02 11.07
C ARG A 116 -10.23 10.53 11.23
N ALA A 117 -9.47 11.01 12.21
CA ALA A 117 -9.25 12.43 12.48
C ALA A 117 -8.05 13.03 11.71
N VAL A 118 -7.27 12.22 10.99
CA VAL A 118 -6.08 12.69 10.26
C VAL A 118 -6.51 13.33 8.95
N ASP A 119 -6.42 14.64 8.81
CA ASP A 119 -6.86 15.30 7.58
C ASP A 119 -5.85 15.17 6.43
N CYS A 120 -4.57 15.33 6.75
CA CYS A 120 -3.42 15.18 5.86
C CYS A 120 -2.36 14.30 6.54
N ALA A 121 -1.92 13.23 5.88
CA ALA A 121 -0.96 12.30 6.46
C ALA A 121 0.49 12.78 6.32
N GLY A 122 1.26 12.66 7.41
CA GLY A 122 2.71 12.82 7.42
C GLY A 122 3.44 11.56 7.87
N GLU A 123 4.74 11.69 8.14
CA GLU A 123 5.58 10.56 8.58
C GLU A 123 5.11 9.92 9.89
N ASP A 124 4.47 10.70 10.78
CA ASP A 124 3.97 10.22 12.07
C ASP A 124 2.88 9.14 11.92
N GLN A 125 2.15 9.11 10.80
CA GLN A 125 1.05 8.18 10.58
C GLN A 125 1.46 6.90 9.81
N VAL A 126 2.71 6.79 9.36
CA VAL A 126 3.19 5.66 8.54
C VAL A 126 2.89 4.30 9.17
N ARG A 127 3.10 4.17 10.48
CA ARG A 127 2.87 2.92 11.21
C ARG A 127 1.39 2.54 11.25
N ASP A 128 0.51 3.51 11.50
CA ASP A 128 -0.92 3.24 11.57
C ASP A 128 -1.53 3.02 10.18
N MET A 129 -1.01 3.68 9.13
CA MET A 129 -1.36 3.38 7.74
C MET A 129 -0.92 1.97 7.32
N ALA A 130 0.27 1.53 7.71
CA ALA A 130 0.72 0.16 7.47
C ALA A 130 -0.19 -0.88 8.16
N ARG A 131 -0.63 -0.58 9.39
CA ARG A 131 -1.62 -1.41 10.10
C ARG A 131 -2.97 -1.42 9.37
N LEU A 132 -3.45 -0.27 8.91
CA LEU A 132 -4.69 -0.18 8.14
C LEU A 132 -4.61 -1.02 6.87
N LYS A 133 -3.49 -0.94 6.13
CA LYS A 133 -3.24 -1.75 4.93
C LYS A 133 -3.31 -3.26 5.21
N GLU A 134 -2.68 -3.70 6.29
CA GLU A 134 -2.69 -5.11 6.68
C GLU A 134 -4.08 -5.57 7.15
N SER A 135 -4.77 -4.78 7.97
CA SER A 135 -6.15 -5.08 8.39
C SER A 135 -7.09 -5.13 7.19
N LEU A 136 -6.93 -4.23 6.21
CA LEU A 136 -7.72 -4.22 4.98
C LEU A 136 -7.51 -5.51 4.18
N ARG A 137 -6.25 -5.96 4.04
CA ARG A 137 -5.93 -7.21 3.37
C ARG A 137 -6.60 -8.41 4.05
N LYS A 138 -6.53 -8.47 5.38
CA LYS A 138 -7.16 -9.55 6.18
C LYS A 138 -8.67 -9.53 6.06
N ALA A 139 -9.30 -8.37 6.18
CA ALA A 139 -10.75 -8.22 6.05
C ALA A 139 -11.24 -8.59 4.66
N ALA A 140 -10.57 -8.16 3.59
CA ALA A 140 -10.90 -8.55 2.23
C ALA A 140 -10.77 -10.06 2.00
N ALA A 141 -9.70 -10.68 2.51
CA ALA A 141 -9.49 -12.13 2.40
C ALA A 141 -10.52 -12.94 3.20
N ALA A 142 -11.02 -12.40 4.31
CA ALA A 142 -12.03 -13.03 5.16
C ALA A 142 -13.48 -12.80 4.67
N GLY A 143 -13.69 -12.09 3.56
CA GLY A 143 -15.03 -11.75 3.07
C GLY A 143 -15.76 -10.78 4.01
N GLY A 144 -15.02 -9.81 4.58
CA GLY A 144 -15.59 -8.73 5.37
C GLY A 144 -16.52 -7.84 4.56
N ASP A 145 -17.36 -7.09 5.27
CA ASP A 145 -18.32 -6.14 4.68
C ASP A 145 -17.70 -5.22 3.61
N GLU A 146 -18.35 -5.17 2.44
CA GLU A 146 -17.85 -4.43 1.27
C GLU A 146 -17.83 -2.92 1.52
N GLY A 147 -18.81 -2.39 2.27
CA GLY A 147 -18.87 -0.97 2.63
C GLY A 147 -17.70 -0.56 3.52
N LEU A 148 -17.42 -1.35 4.56
CA LEU A 148 -16.29 -1.14 5.47
C LEU A 148 -14.94 -1.24 4.74
N VAL A 149 -14.76 -2.28 3.91
CA VAL A 149 -13.54 -2.47 3.12
C VAL A 149 -13.38 -1.33 2.11
N GLY A 150 -14.46 -0.87 1.51
CA GLY A 150 -14.48 0.29 0.59
C GLY A 150 -14.08 1.59 1.28
N GLU A 151 -14.67 1.93 2.42
CA GLU A 151 -14.33 3.11 3.23
C GLU A 151 -12.85 3.07 3.62
N ALA A 152 -12.39 1.94 4.16
CA ALA A 152 -11.00 1.77 4.56
C ALA A 152 -10.02 1.89 3.37
N ARG A 153 -10.40 1.37 2.19
CA ARG A 153 -9.59 1.47 0.97
C ARG A 153 -9.47 2.91 0.50
N ALA A 154 -10.58 3.63 0.41
CA ALA A 154 -10.60 5.03 0.02
C ALA A 154 -9.78 5.87 1.00
N ARG A 155 -9.94 5.63 2.31
CA ARG A 155 -9.17 6.33 3.33
C ARG A 155 -7.68 6.06 3.24
N HIS A 156 -7.28 4.80 3.08
CA HIS A 156 -5.87 4.44 2.90
C HIS A 156 -5.29 5.06 1.63
N ALA A 157 -6.03 5.07 0.52
CA ALA A 157 -5.60 5.66 -0.74
C ALA A 157 -5.34 7.17 -0.60
N LYS A 158 -6.31 7.91 -0.02
CA LYS A 158 -6.17 9.35 0.26
C LYS A 158 -4.91 9.64 1.08
N LEU A 159 -4.77 9.01 2.25
CA LEU A 159 -3.65 9.27 3.16
C LEU A 159 -2.30 8.83 2.58
N SER A 160 -2.28 7.76 1.76
CA SER A 160 -1.06 7.34 1.06
C SER A 160 -0.62 8.35 0.01
N ALA A 161 -1.58 8.99 -0.66
CA ALA A 161 -1.28 10.05 -1.60
C ALA A 161 -0.77 11.31 -0.90
N ASP A 162 -1.38 11.72 0.23
CA ASP A 162 -0.89 12.84 1.05
C ASP A 162 0.57 12.65 1.47
N LEU A 163 0.89 11.46 1.99
CA LEU A 163 2.24 11.12 2.41
C LEU A 163 3.24 11.14 1.24
N GLU A 164 2.84 10.59 0.09
CA GLU A 164 3.71 10.56 -1.09
C GLU A 164 3.93 11.95 -1.67
N LEU A 165 2.92 12.84 -1.65
CA LEU A 165 3.08 14.25 -2.02
C LEU A 165 4.12 14.94 -1.13
N GLY A 166 4.01 14.76 0.18
CA GLY A 166 4.98 15.30 1.14
C GLY A 166 6.40 14.80 0.87
N ARG A 167 6.56 13.48 0.67
CA ARG A 167 7.86 12.86 0.37
C ARG A 167 8.45 13.30 -0.96
N ALA A 168 7.64 13.30 -2.03
CA ALA A 168 8.10 13.69 -3.36
C ALA A 168 8.52 15.17 -3.39
N ARG A 169 7.79 16.04 -2.67
CA ARG A 169 8.14 17.45 -2.52
C ARG A 169 9.50 17.62 -1.84
N GLY A 170 9.77 16.86 -0.79
CA GLY A 170 11.04 16.88 -0.07
C GLY A 170 12.20 16.14 -0.74
N ALA A 171 11.97 15.47 -1.89
CA ALA A 171 12.96 14.61 -2.53
C ALA A 171 13.82 15.30 -3.59
N TYR A 172 13.61 16.60 -3.86
CA TYR A 172 14.43 17.33 -4.83
C TYR A 172 15.88 17.42 -4.35
N PRO A 173 16.85 16.99 -5.18
CA PRO A 173 18.25 17.19 -4.85
C PRO A 173 18.61 18.67 -4.97
N GLU A 174 19.55 19.11 -4.14
CA GLU A 174 20.18 20.40 -4.32
C GLU A 174 21.04 20.36 -5.59
N VAL A 175 20.81 21.31 -6.49
CA VAL A 175 21.47 21.40 -7.79
C VAL A 175 22.11 22.77 -7.95
N ARG A 176 23.27 22.80 -8.60
CA ARG A 176 23.92 24.06 -8.95
C ARG A 176 23.23 24.64 -10.17
N VAL A 177 22.79 25.88 -10.05
CA VAL A 177 22.18 26.65 -11.15
C VAL A 177 22.80 28.04 -11.13
N PRO A 178 23.17 28.61 -12.28
CA PRO A 178 23.62 29.98 -12.34
C PRO A 178 22.58 30.94 -11.74
N PRO A 179 23.01 32.05 -11.11
CA PRO A 179 22.09 33.09 -10.71
C PRO A 179 21.34 33.62 -11.94
N ASP A 180 20.10 34.07 -11.71
CA ASP A 180 19.30 34.68 -12.76
C ASP A 180 20.00 35.88 -13.40
N ALA A 181 19.67 36.13 -14.67
CA ALA A 181 20.09 37.35 -15.34
C ALA A 181 19.61 38.57 -14.53
N PRO A 182 20.42 39.64 -14.44
CA PRO A 182 20.07 40.83 -13.67
C PRO A 182 18.79 41.45 -14.25
N ARG A 183 17.90 41.92 -13.37
CA ARG A 183 16.73 42.69 -13.81
C ARG A 183 17.17 44.09 -14.24
N GLU A 184 16.32 44.76 -15.01
CA GLU A 184 16.59 46.13 -15.45
C GLU A 184 16.82 47.05 -14.24
N GLY A 185 18.03 47.63 -14.14
CA GLY A 185 18.44 48.47 -13.02
C GLY A 185 19.21 47.76 -11.90
N GLU A 186 19.42 46.44 -11.97
CA GLU A 186 20.25 45.68 -11.03
C GLU A 186 21.69 45.53 -11.55
N GLU A 187 22.66 45.50 -10.63
CA GLU A 187 24.05 45.18 -11.01
C GLU A 187 24.16 43.74 -11.51
N PRO A 188 24.94 43.50 -12.59
CA PRO A 188 25.12 42.16 -13.13
C PRO A 188 25.80 41.24 -12.10
N PRO A 189 25.36 39.97 -12.00
CA PRO A 189 26.00 39.03 -11.10
C PRO A 189 27.47 38.83 -11.50
N PRO A 190 28.38 38.60 -10.53
CA PRO A 190 29.77 38.33 -10.83
C PRO A 190 29.89 37.10 -11.76
N PRO A 191 30.91 37.05 -12.63
CA PRO A 191 31.11 35.93 -13.53
C PRO A 191 31.26 34.63 -12.73
N LEU A 192 30.68 33.54 -13.25
CA LEU A 192 30.76 32.24 -12.60
C LEU A 192 32.22 31.82 -12.40
N PRO A 193 32.59 31.31 -11.21
CA PRO A 193 33.90 30.71 -10.99
C PRO A 193 34.19 29.61 -12.02
N LYS A 194 35.46 29.44 -12.39
CA LYS A 194 35.88 28.47 -13.41
C LYS A 194 35.53 27.02 -13.03
N ASP A 195 35.44 26.75 -11.75
CA ASP A 195 35.12 25.47 -11.09
C ASP A 195 33.69 25.44 -10.53
N PHE A 196 32.82 26.35 -10.97
CA PHE A 196 31.42 26.38 -10.56
C PHE A 196 30.73 25.05 -10.86
N TRP A 197 30.85 24.58 -12.12
CA TRP A 197 30.34 23.29 -12.57
C TRP A 197 31.27 22.17 -12.16
N GLN A 198 30.73 21.20 -11.43
CA GLN A 198 31.43 19.98 -11.04
C GLN A 198 31.23 18.89 -12.11
N PRO A 199 32.07 17.84 -12.11
CA PRO A 199 31.91 16.73 -13.06
C PRO A 199 30.52 16.09 -13.06
N SER A 200 29.85 16.02 -11.91
CA SER A 200 28.47 15.50 -11.77
C SER A 200 27.41 16.36 -12.47
N ASP A 201 27.72 17.63 -12.71
CA ASP A 201 26.79 18.60 -13.30
C ASP A 201 26.89 18.60 -14.83
N VAL A 202 27.91 17.98 -15.42
CA VAL A 202 28.25 18.05 -16.85
C VAL A 202 27.94 16.74 -17.56
N GLY A 203 27.17 16.81 -18.65
CA GLY A 203 26.91 15.64 -19.49
C GLY A 203 28.11 15.31 -20.39
N HIS A 204 28.10 14.11 -21.00
CA HIS A 204 29.16 13.71 -21.92
C HIS A 204 28.67 12.80 -23.05
N ILE A 205 29.41 12.79 -24.14
CA ILE A 205 29.22 11.79 -25.21
C ILE A 205 29.71 10.45 -24.68
N LEU A 206 28.91 9.40 -24.88
CA LEU A 206 29.29 8.03 -24.58
C LEU A 206 30.58 7.68 -25.34
N VAL A 207 31.64 7.36 -24.60
CA VAL A 207 32.93 6.97 -25.16
C VAL A 207 32.92 5.45 -25.37
N ASP A 208 32.69 5.04 -26.61
CA ASP A 208 32.72 3.63 -27.05
C ASP A 208 33.96 3.35 -27.91
N GLU A 209 34.02 2.15 -28.51
CA GLU A 209 35.12 1.73 -29.40
C GLU A 209 35.23 2.56 -30.68
N HIS A 210 34.17 3.27 -31.08
CA HIS A 210 34.13 4.09 -32.29
C HIS A 210 34.61 5.51 -32.02
N PHE A 211 34.49 6.01 -30.78
CA PHE A 211 34.89 7.35 -30.40
C PHE A 211 36.37 7.63 -30.76
N PRO A 212 36.70 8.78 -31.39
CA PRO A 212 35.86 9.97 -31.60
C PRO A 212 35.03 9.96 -32.89
N LEU A 213 34.97 8.86 -33.64
CA LEU A 213 34.09 8.71 -34.79
C LEU A 213 32.68 8.29 -34.34
N LEU A 214 31.69 8.62 -35.17
CA LEU A 214 30.35 8.03 -35.00
C LEU A 214 30.41 6.53 -35.35
N PRO A 215 29.66 5.68 -34.63
CA PRO A 215 29.40 4.31 -35.05
C PRO A 215 28.86 4.27 -36.50
N PRO A 216 29.15 3.21 -37.28
CA PRO A 216 28.78 3.14 -38.70
C PRO A 216 27.29 3.36 -38.98
N GLU A 217 26.43 2.91 -38.07
CA GLU A 217 24.97 2.97 -38.16
C GLU A 217 24.37 4.22 -37.49
N ALA A 218 25.18 5.04 -36.82
CA ALA A 218 24.69 6.18 -36.03
C ALA A 218 24.80 7.49 -36.80
N THR A 219 23.73 8.28 -36.79
CA THR A 219 23.71 9.65 -37.33
C THR A 219 24.19 10.69 -36.33
N GLU A 220 24.16 10.37 -35.02
CA GLU A 220 24.50 11.28 -33.92
C GLU A 220 25.26 10.55 -32.81
N TYR A 221 25.99 11.32 -31.99
CA TYR A 221 26.67 10.78 -30.83
C TYR A 221 25.66 10.43 -29.74
N ALA A 222 25.81 9.28 -29.11
CA ALA A 222 25.02 8.92 -27.94
C ALA A 222 25.36 9.86 -26.77
N TRP A 223 24.37 10.62 -26.29
CA TRP A 223 24.52 11.57 -25.20
C TRP A 223 24.16 10.95 -23.85
N VAL A 224 24.99 11.21 -22.84
CA VAL A 224 24.76 10.85 -21.45
C VAL A 224 24.55 12.15 -20.67
N PRO A 225 23.31 12.48 -20.28
CA PRO A 225 23.04 13.68 -19.47
C PRO A 225 23.76 13.61 -18.12
N SER A 226 23.96 14.78 -17.52
CA SER A 226 24.59 14.90 -16.21
C SER A 226 23.84 14.13 -15.11
N GLU A 227 24.56 13.70 -14.08
CA GLU A 227 23.97 12.99 -12.95
C GLU A 227 22.97 13.88 -12.19
N ALA A 228 23.34 15.15 -12.01
CA ALA A 228 22.48 16.15 -11.38
C ALA A 228 21.14 16.33 -12.14
N LEU A 229 21.18 16.48 -13.47
CA LEU A 229 19.97 16.62 -14.29
C LEU A 229 19.10 15.34 -14.22
N LYS A 230 19.70 14.16 -14.31
CA LYS A 230 18.96 12.89 -14.21
C LYS A 230 18.25 12.74 -12.88
N ALA A 231 18.95 13.02 -11.78
CA ALA A 231 18.37 12.93 -10.44
C ALA A 231 17.24 13.95 -10.25
N PHE A 232 17.45 15.19 -10.71
CA PHE A 232 16.46 16.26 -10.61
C PHE A 232 15.22 16.00 -11.47
N ARG A 233 15.40 15.54 -12.72
CA ARG A 233 14.28 15.12 -13.59
C ARG A 233 13.48 13.97 -12.96
N GLY A 234 14.16 12.98 -12.38
CA GLY A 234 13.50 11.89 -11.66
C GLY A 234 12.67 12.35 -10.46
N ALA A 235 13.17 13.30 -9.66
CA ALA A 235 12.42 13.91 -8.56
C ALA A 235 11.21 14.70 -9.07
N HIS A 236 11.38 15.43 -10.18
CA HIS A 236 10.32 16.19 -10.83
C HIS A 236 9.18 15.29 -11.35
N ASP A 237 9.53 14.24 -12.08
CA ASP A 237 8.55 13.28 -12.60
C ASP A 237 7.82 12.55 -11.47
N ARG A 238 8.53 12.22 -10.38
CA ARG A 238 7.92 11.64 -9.17
C ARG A 238 6.88 12.57 -8.56
N LEU A 239 7.18 13.86 -8.40
CA LEU A 239 6.22 14.83 -7.85
C LEU A 239 5.01 15.03 -8.78
N ALA A 240 5.24 15.09 -10.10
CA ALA A 240 4.16 15.17 -11.07
C ALA A 240 3.23 13.94 -11.00
N ALA A 241 3.80 12.72 -10.93
CA ALA A 241 3.03 11.50 -10.78
C ALA A 241 2.30 11.41 -9.43
N ALA A 242 2.91 11.90 -8.35
CA ALA A 242 2.27 11.99 -7.04
C ALA A 242 1.07 12.96 -7.04
N LEU A 243 1.19 14.09 -7.76
CA LEU A 243 0.10 15.06 -7.94
C LEU A 243 -1.11 14.47 -8.66
N GLU A 244 -0.91 13.80 -9.78
CA GLU A 244 -2.01 13.17 -10.52
C GLU A 244 -2.71 12.10 -9.66
N LYS A 245 -1.94 11.20 -9.05
CA LYS A 245 -2.48 10.19 -8.13
C LYS A 245 -3.19 10.81 -6.92
N GLY A 246 -2.66 11.92 -6.41
CA GLY A 246 -3.27 12.67 -5.31
C GLY A 246 -4.63 13.24 -5.68
N ARG A 247 -4.78 13.80 -6.88
CA ARG A 247 -6.08 14.27 -7.36
C ARG A 247 -7.09 13.13 -7.51
N GLU A 248 -6.67 12.01 -8.09
CA GLU A 248 -7.53 10.82 -8.23
C GLU A 248 -7.97 10.24 -6.88
N ALA A 249 -7.07 10.22 -5.90
CA ALA A 249 -7.32 9.66 -4.57
C ALA A 249 -8.03 10.63 -3.61
N GLY A 250 -8.27 11.88 -4.01
CA GLY A 250 -8.87 12.91 -3.16
C GLY A 250 -7.96 13.34 -2.00
N ALA A 251 -6.66 13.48 -2.27
CA ALA A 251 -5.67 14.02 -1.33
C ALA A 251 -6.07 15.40 -0.80
N HIS A 252 -5.48 15.80 0.33
CA HIS A 252 -5.75 17.09 0.98
C HIS A 252 -5.44 18.27 0.03
N GLU A 253 -6.37 19.22 -0.08
CA GLU A 253 -6.31 20.31 -1.05
C GLU A 253 -5.05 21.18 -0.88
N GLY A 254 -4.72 21.58 0.35
CA GLY A 254 -3.50 22.34 0.61
C GLY A 254 -2.21 21.57 0.27
N ALA A 255 -2.23 20.23 0.36
CA ALA A 255 -1.06 19.43 -0.03
C ALA A 255 -0.90 19.40 -1.56
N LEU A 256 -2.01 19.36 -2.31
CA LEU A 256 -2.02 19.44 -3.77
C LEU A 256 -1.57 20.83 -4.24
N GLU A 257 -2.02 21.91 -3.59
CA GLU A 257 -1.62 23.28 -3.92
C GLU A 257 -0.11 23.50 -3.68
N GLU A 258 0.39 23.13 -2.51
CA GLU A 258 1.81 23.26 -2.18
C GLU A 258 2.69 22.41 -3.11
N ALA A 259 2.28 21.19 -3.42
CA ALA A 259 2.97 20.34 -4.37
C ALA A 259 2.94 20.92 -5.79
N GLY A 260 1.81 21.48 -6.24
CA GLY A 260 1.68 22.13 -7.54
C GLY A 260 2.55 23.38 -7.68
N ALA A 261 2.59 24.21 -6.63
CA ALA A 261 3.47 25.37 -6.56
C ALA A 261 4.95 24.95 -6.60
N THR A 262 5.32 23.89 -5.86
CA THR A 262 6.67 23.34 -5.87
C THR A 262 7.03 22.81 -7.25
N LEU A 263 6.16 22.01 -7.88
CA LEU A 263 6.39 21.47 -9.22
C LEU A 263 6.63 22.60 -10.23
N LYS A 264 5.84 23.67 -10.18
CA LYS A 264 6.02 24.84 -11.06
C LYS A 264 7.37 25.54 -10.83
N ALA A 265 7.75 25.77 -9.57
CA ALA A 265 9.02 26.42 -9.24
C ALA A 265 10.22 25.56 -9.67
N GLN A 266 10.18 24.26 -9.35
CA GLN A 266 11.25 23.33 -9.72
C GLN A 266 11.29 23.07 -11.23
N GLY A 267 10.17 23.18 -11.94
CA GLY A 267 10.13 23.11 -13.40
C GLY A 267 10.93 24.23 -14.09
N GLN A 268 11.00 25.42 -13.48
CA GLN A 268 11.87 26.50 -13.98
C GLN A 268 13.35 26.17 -13.81
N ILE A 269 13.71 25.50 -12.71
CA ILE A 269 15.08 25.01 -12.48
C ILE A 269 15.41 23.88 -13.47
N LEU A 270 14.49 22.93 -13.67
CA LEU A 270 14.66 21.84 -14.63
C LEU A 270 14.93 22.37 -16.04
N ALA A 271 14.16 23.36 -16.49
CA ALA A 271 14.36 23.98 -17.81
C ALA A 271 15.77 24.56 -17.98
N LYS A 272 16.31 25.24 -16.94
CA LYS A 272 17.69 25.76 -16.95
C LYS A 272 18.73 24.64 -17.01
N LEU A 273 18.52 23.55 -16.28
CA LEU A 273 19.41 22.39 -16.33
C LEU A 273 19.38 21.71 -17.71
N GLU A 274 18.23 21.66 -18.37
CA GLU A 274 18.08 21.11 -19.72
C GLU A 274 18.72 21.99 -20.80
N GLU A 275 18.59 23.32 -20.68
CA GLU A 275 19.30 24.27 -21.54
C GLU A 275 20.82 24.08 -21.41
N LYS A 276 21.31 23.99 -20.17
CA LYS A 276 22.73 23.74 -19.88
C LYS A 276 23.21 22.38 -20.41
N ASP A 277 22.41 21.33 -20.31
CA ASP A 277 22.75 20.01 -20.84
C ASP A 277 22.83 20.02 -22.39
N ALA A 278 21.98 20.80 -23.05
CA ALA A 278 22.07 21.02 -24.49
C ALA A 278 23.34 21.79 -24.89
N GLU A 279 23.75 22.79 -24.11
CA GLU A 279 25.03 23.50 -24.29
C GLU A 279 26.23 22.57 -24.12
N ASP A 280 26.24 21.74 -23.08
CA ASP A 280 27.28 20.73 -22.84
C ASP A 280 27.39 19.77 -24.03
N PHE A 281 26.25 19.31 -24.56
CA PHE A 281 26.23 18.42 -25.73
C PHE A 281 26.82 19.09 -26.97
N ALA A 282 26.43 20.34 -27.25
CA ALA A 282 26.97 21.11 -28.38
C ALA A 282 28.48 21.33 -28.27
N ALA A 283 28.97 21.63 -27.07
CA ALA A 283 30.40 21.78 -26.78
C ALA A 283 31.15 20.46 -26.97
N ALA A 284 30.65 19.36 -26.38
CA ALA A 284 31.24 18.03 -26.50
C ALA A 284 31.27 17.54 -27.95
N LYS A 285 30.18 17.74 -28.70
CA LYS A 285 30.09 17.42 -30.13
C LYS A 285 31.15 18.17 -30.94
N THR A 286 31.33 19.46 -30.67
CA THR A 286 32.36 20.27 -31.34
C THR A 286 33.77 19.74 -31.07
N VAL A 287 34.05 19.30 -29.84
CA VAL A 287 35.33 18.70 -29.46
C VAL A 287 35.54 17.35 -30.16
N ALA A 288 34.51 16.48 -30.14
CA ALA A 288 34.54 15.18 -30.78
C ALA A 288 34.74 15.29 -32.30
N GLU A 289 34.02 16.19 -32.98
CA GLU A 289 34.19 16.43 -34.42
C GLU A 289 35.59 16.96 -34.78
N LYS A 290 36.18 17.83 -33.94
CA LYS A 290 37.57 18.29 -34.12
C LYS A 290 38.54 17.13 -33.96
N ALA A 291 38.33 16.24 -32.98
CA ALA A 291 39.15 15.04 -32.78
C ALA A 291 39.01 14.04 -33.96
N ALA A 292 37.78 13.78 -34.41
CA ALA A 292 37.48 12.96 -35.58
C ALA A 292 38.17 13.49 -36.85
N LYS A 293 38.10 14.81 -37.11
CA LYS A 293 38.78 15.45 -38.24
C LYS A 293 40.30 15.28 -38.15
N LYS A 294 40.90 15.41 -36.96
CA LYS A 294 42.34 15.17 -36.74
C LYS A 294 42.71 13.70 -36.99
N LEU A 295 41.91 12.75 -36.53
CA LEU A 295 42.12 11.30 -36.74
C LEU A 295 42.07 10.94 -38.24
N LYS A 296 41.04 11.41 -38.95
CA LYS A 296 40.89 11.20 -40.41
C LYS A 296 42.06 11.79 -41.20
N LYS A 297 42.56 12.98 -40.83
CA LYS A 297 43.76 13.59 -41.46
C LYS A 297 45.02 12.76 -41.24
N LYS A 298 45.26 12.26 -40.02
CA LYS A 298 46.41 11.38 -39.72
C LYS A 298 46.35 10.06 -40.49
N GLY A 299 45.17 9.46 -40.64
CA GLY A 299 44.97 8.23 -41.42
C GLY A 299 45.26 8.40 -42.92
N LYS A 300 44.90 9.55 -43.51
CA LYS A 300 45.21 9.87 -44.92
C LYS A 300 46.70 10.16 -45.15
N GLY A 301 47.40 10.74 -44.17
CA GLY A 301 48.84 11.00 -44.27
C GLY A 301 49.72 9.74 -44.20
N LYS A 302 49.27 8.71 -43.48
CA LYS A 302 49.98 7.41 -43.39
C LYS A 302 49.82 6.52 -44.62
N LYS A 303 48.74 6.69 -45.42
CA LYS A 303 48.50 5.94 -46.67
C LYS A 303 49.23 6.51 -47.90
N LYS A 304 49.95 7.62 -47.76
CA LYS A 304 50.68 8.31 -48.85
C LYS A 304 52.22 8.19 -48.72
N LYS A 305 52.71 7.25 -47.92
CA LYS A 305 54.13 6.90 -47.83
C LYS A 305 54.33 5.46 -48.27
#